data_AF-A0AAN8T6N1-F1
#
_entry.id   AF-A0AAN8T6N1-F1
#
_cell.length_a   1.000
_cell.length_b   1.000
_cell.length_c   1.000
_cell.angle_alpha   90.00
_cell.angle_beta   90.00
_cell.angle_gamma   90.00
#
_symmetry.space_group_name_H-M   'P 1'
#
loop_
_entity.id
_entity.type
_entity.pdbx_description
1 polymer ?
#
loop_
_entity_poly.entity_id
_entity_poly.type
_entity_poly.pdbx_seq_one_letter_code
_entity_poly.pdbx_strand_id
1 'polypeptide(L)'
;MGWLLTQSFDGEEVNLFNPFSDTKIHLPNQFALRALQNPDDFIEEHEFYKYIKLATLSANPSFTSDYVLVISYNTDVNHLAYWLPGDINWTLFDMDERYGGVCNMTYYKGQFYLLTWGAEI
;
A
#
# COMPACT_ATOMS: atom_id res chain seq x y z
N MET A 1 -11.72 -6.12 -14.37
CA MET A 1 -10.91 -7.32 -14.09
C MET A 1 -10.00 -7.05 -12.90
N GLY A 2 -9.79 -8.05 -12.04
CA GLY A 2 -9.10 -7.89 -10.76
C GLY A 2 -7.59 -7.78 -10.94
N TRP A 3 -6.97 -6.92 -10.14
CA TRP A 3 -5.53 -6.76 -10.01
C TRP A 3 -5.09 -7.27 -8.64
N LEU A 4 -3.91 -7.85 -8.58
CA LEU A 4 -3.30 -8.36 -7.36
C LEU A 4 -2.02 -7.57 -7.08
N LEU A 5 -1.81 -7.17 -5.83
CA LEU A 5 -0.48 -6.79 -5.40
C LEU A 5 0.26 -8.08 -5.01
N THR A 6 1.40 -8.31 -5.66
CA THR A 6 2.29 -9.44 -5.38
C THR A 6 3.59 -8.90 -4.83
N GLN A 7 4.16 -9.60 -3.84
CA GLN A 7 5.48 -9.28 -3.31
C GLN A 7 6.28 -10.58 -3.13
N SER A 8 7.59 -10.53 -3.37
CA SER A 8 8.51 -11.63 -3.07
C SER A 8 8.71 -11.79 -1.56
N PHE A 9 9.19 -12.95 -1.12
CA PHE A 9 9.44 -13.21 0.30
C PHE A 9 10.56 -12.35 0.90
N ASP A 10 11.59 -12.06 0.10
CA ASP A 10 12.66 -11.09 0.42
C ASP A 10 12.19 -9.63 0.28
N GLY A 11 11.02 -9.43 -0.35
CA GLY A 11 10.37 -8.17 -0.66
C GLY A 11 11.18 -7.20 -1.51
N GLU A 12 12.15 -7.71 -2.28
CA GLU A 12 12.84 -6.96 -3.33
C GLU A 12 11.92 -6.69 -4.53
N GLU A 13 11.00 -7.62 -4.83
CA GLU A 13 10.05 -7.48 -5.92
C GLU A 13 8.65 -7.18 -5.37
N VAL A 14 8.07 -6.07 -5.82
CA VAL A 14 6.67 -5.72 -5.58
C VAL A 14 6.04 -5.35 -6.91
N ASN A 15 4.89 -5.94 -7.24
CA ASN A 15 4.24 -5.73 -8.53
C ASN A 15 2.72 -5.66 -8.39
N LEU A 16 2.11 -4.85 -9.26
CA LEU A 16 0.70 -4.98 -9.63
C LEU A 16 0.59 -5.98 -10.77
N PHE A 17 -0.10 -7.09 -10.53
CA PHE A 17 -0.26 -8.19 -11.49
C PHE A 17 -1.73 -8.37 -11.88
N ASN A 18 -1.97 -8.44 -13.19
CA ASN A 18 -3.27 -8.82 -13.74
C ASN A 18 -3.19 -10.28 -14.25
N PRO A 19 -3.82 -11.25 -13.55
CA PRO A 19 -3.71 -12.66 -13.91
C PRO A 19 -4.47 -13.03 -15.19
N PHE A 20 -5.34 -12.15 -15.71
CA PHE A 20 -6.11 -12.40 -16.92
C PHE A 20 -5.42 -11.91 -18.18
N SER A 21 -4.54 -10.91 -18.06
CA SER A 21 -3.79 -10.33 -19.19
C SER A 21 -2.28 -10.56 -19.10
N ASP A 22 -1.81 -11.27 -18.07
CA ASP A 22 -0.39 -11.46 -17.73
C ASP A 22 0.41 -10.14 -17.64
N THR A 23 -0.30 -9.04 -17.36
CA THR A 23 0.31 -7.70 -17.28
C THR A 23 0.92 -7.49 -15.90
N LYS A 24 2.16 -7.01 -15.86
CA LYS A 24 2.89 -6.68 -14.64
C LYS A 24 3.32 -5.22 -14.66
N ILE A 25 3.07 -4.54 -13.54
CA ILE A 25 3.55 -3.18 -13.29
C ILE A 25 4.48 -3.27 -12.09
N HIS A 26 5.76 -2.97 -12.29
CA HIS A 26 6.75 -2.93 -11.22
C HIS A 26 6.49 -1.74 -10.31
N LEU A 27 6.50 -2.00 -9.01
CA LEU A 27 6.30 -1.01 -7.96
C LEU A 27 7.60 -0.82 -7.16
N PRO A 28 7.76 0.31 -6.45
CA PRO A 28 8.89 0.46 -5.55
C PRO A 28 8.85 -0.64 -4.46
N ASN A 29 10.02 -1.17 -4.12
CA ASN A 29 10.10 -2.29 -3.18
C ASN A 29 9.82 -1.87 -1.73
N GLN A 30 9.72 -2.84 -0.83
CA GLN A 30 9.40 -2.57 0.58
C GLN A 30 10.47 -1.73 1.30
N PHE A 31 11.73 -1.80 0.86
CA PHE A 31 12.82 -1.05 1.48
C PHE A 31 12.70 0.45 1.20
N ALA A 32 12.07 0.82 0.07
CA ALA A 32 11.73 2.21 -0.22
C ALA A 32 10.76 2.80 0.81
N LEU A 33 9.88 2.00 1.43
CA LEU A 33 9.01 2.47 2.52
C LEU A 33 9.82 2.77 3.79
N ARG A 34 10.75 1.86 4.15
CA ARG A 34 11.60 2.03 5.34
C ARG A 34 12.50 3.27 5.26
N ALA A 35 13.00 3.58 4.07
CA ALA A 35 13.83 4.76 3.84
C ALA A 35 13.08 6.08 4.07
N LEU A 36 11.75 6.06 4.08
CA LEU A 36 10.88 7.22 4.28
C LEU A 36 10.42 7.37 5.75
N GLN A 37 10.56 6.32 6.56
CA GLN A 37 10.15 6.34 7.97
C GLN A 37 11.21 6.96 8.87
N ASN A 38 10.79 7.56 9.98
CA ASN A 38 11.71 8.10 10.98
C ASN A 38 12.38 6.94 11.74
N PRO A 39 13.71 6.96 11.94
CA PRO A 39 14.43 5.96 12.74
C PRO A 39 13.87 5.72 14.15
N ASP A 40 13.16 6.71 14.72
CA ASP A 40 12.57 6.61 16.06
C ASP A 40 11.21 5.89 16.07
N ASP A 41 10.57 5.66 14.91
CA ASP A 41 9.30 4.93 14.78
C ASP A 41 9.48 3.40 14.76
N PHE A 42 10.72 2.92 14.71
CA PHE A 42 11.03 1.50 14.71
C PHE A 42 10.89 0.90 16.11
N ILE A 43 9.69 0.41 16.43
CA ILE A 43 9.54 -0.68 17.41
C ILE A 43 10.17 -1.93 16.77
N GLU A 44 10.83 -2.82 17.52
CA GLU A 44 11.31 -4.11 16.97
C GLU A 44 10.15 -4.86 16.29
N GLU A 45 10.03 -4.68 14.98
CA GLU A 45 8.91 -5.23 14.22
C GLU A 45 9.09 -6.74 14.10
N HIS A 46 8.14 -7.49 14.66
CA HIS A 46 8.03 -8.91 14.38
C HIS A 46 8.05 -9.14 12.86
N GLU A 47 8.73 -10.17 12.38
CA GLU A 47 8.91 -10.44 10.93
C GLU A 47 7.60 -10.43 10.13
N PHE A 48 6.48 -10.73 10.79
CA PHE A 48 5.14 -10.66 10.23
C PHE A 48 4.72 -9.27 9.73
N TYR A 49 5.29 -8.18 10.24
CA TYR A 49 4.89 -6.82 9.89
C TYR A 49 5.66 -6.22 8.72
N LYS A 50 6.74 -6.86 8.24
CA LYS A 50 7.67 -6.34 7.23
C LYS A 50 7.09 -6.17 5.80
N TYR A 51 5.77 -6.29 5.64
CA TYR A 51 5.13 -6.55 4.35
C TYR A 51 3.99 -5.58 4.07
N ILE A 52 3.76 -5.29 2.79
CA ILE A 52 2.51 -4.68 2.32
C ILE A 52 1.39 -5.69 2.60
N LYS A 53 0.33 -5.24 3.29
CA LYS A 53 -0.79 -6.08 3.73
C LYS A 53 -2.02 -5.90 2.87
N LEU A 54 -2.38 -4.66 2.59
CA LEU A 54 -3.56 -4.31 1.83
C LEU A 54 -3.19 -3.34 0.73
N ALA A 55 -3.97 -3.39 -0.34
CA ALA A 55 -3.82 -2.54 -1.50
C ALA A 55 -5.20 -2.24 -2.07
N THR A 56 -5.43 -1.00 -2.49
CA THR A 56 -6.65 -0.61 -3.17
C THR A 56 -6.36 0.40 -4.28
N LEU A 57 -7.12 0.30 -5.36
CA LEU A 57 -6.94 1.10 -6.57
C LEU A 57 -8.13 2.03 -6.75
N SER A 58 -7.89 3.29 -7.12
CA SER A 58 -8.96 4.22 -7.44
C SER A 58 -9.60 3.99 -8.82
N ALA A 59 -8.86 3.39 -9.75
CA ALA A 59 -9.37 2.99 -11.05
C ALA A 59 -8.65 1.74 -11.55
N ASN A 60 -9.19 1.11 -12.59
CA ASN A 60 -8.58 -0.08 -13.17
C ASN A 60 -7.39 0.30 -14.08
N PRO A 61 -6.16 -0.12 -13.79
CA PRO A 61 -4.99 0.19 -14.61
C PRO A 61 -5.07 -0.30 -16.07
N SER A 62 -5.96 -1.25 -16.38
CA SER A 62 -6.19 -1.71 -17.76
C SER A 62 -6.95 -0.71 -18.63
N PHE A 63 -7.63 0.29 -18.04
CA PHE A 63 -8.47 1.24 -18.78
C PHE A 63 -7.95 2.68 -18.73
N THR A 64 -7.14 3.01 -17.74
CA THR A 64 -6.61 4.35 -17.53
C THR A 64 -5.24 4.30 -16.87
N SER A 65 -4.38 5.26 -17.22
CA SER A 65 -3.14 5.54 -16.50
C SER A 65 -3.33 6.59 -15.40
N ASP A 66 -4.52 7.18 -15.31
CA ASP A 66 -4.91 8.07 -14.20
C ASP A 66 -5.57 7.24 -13.10
N TYR A 67 -4.73 6.67 -12.25
CA TYR A 67 -5.14 5.95 -11.05
C TYR A 67 -4.12 6.20 -9.93
N VAL A 68 -4.57 5.94 -8.72
CA VAL A 68 -3.77 5.97 -7.49
C VAL A 68 -3.86 4.58 -6.86
N LEU A 69 -2.71 4.01 -6.53
CA LEU A 69 -2.59 2.84 -5.68
C LEU A 69 -2.36 3.31 -4.25
N VAL A 70 -3.20 2.87 -3.31
CA VAL A 70 -3.00 3.10 -1.87
C VAL A 70 -2.72 1.76 -1.21
N ILE A 71 -1.72 1.71 -0.35
CA ILE A 71 -1.31 0.53 0.38
C ILE A 71 -1.34 0.77 1.89
N SER A 72 -1.57 -0.31 2.64
CA SER A 72 -1.19 -0.38 4.05
C SER A 72 -0.01 -1.32 4.21
N TYR A 73 0.99 -0.89 4.98
CA TYR A 73 2.17 -1.68 5.34
C TYR A 73 2.30 -1.68 6.87
N ASN A 74 3.14 -2.55 7.44
CA ASN A 74 3.45 -2.57 8.88
C ASN A 74 2.22 -2.28 9.78
N THR A 75 1.19 -3.12 9.71
CA THR A 75 -0.19 -2.75 10.11
C THR A 75 -0.49 -2.85 11.61
N ASP A 76 0.47 -2.57 12.49
CA ASP A 76 0.16 -2.29 13.89
C ASP A 76 -0.53 -0.92 14.04
N VAL A 77 -0.22 0.03 13.15
CA VAL A 77 -0.81 1.37 13.08
C VAL A 77 -1.15 1.80 11.65
N ASN A 78 -1.65 3.02 11.45
CA ASN A 78 -2.03 3.61 10.15
C ASN A 78 -0.86 3.96 9.22
N HIS A 79 0.09 3.03 9.05
CA HIS A 79 1.15 3.11 8.05
C HIS A 79 0.56 2.95 6.64
N LEU A 80 0.36 4.10 6.00
CA LEU A 80 -0.24 4.23 4.68
C LEU A 80 0.73 4.91 3.74
N ALA A 81 0.75 4.42 2.50
CA ALA A 81 1.46 5.08 1.42
C ALA A 81 0.64 4.99 0.13
N TYR A 82 0.93 5.89 -0.80
CA TYR A 82 0.36 5.84 -2.13
C TYR A 82 1.44 5.91 -3.21
N TRP A 83 1.05 5.48 -4.40
CA TRP A 83 1.87 5.51 -5.60
C TRP A 83 1.02 5.90 -6.81
N LEU A 84 1.54 6.85 -7.59
CA LEU A 84 1.00 7.25 -8.87
C LEU A 84 1.78 6.60 -10.01
N PRO A 85 1.13 6.28 -11.14
CA PRO A 85 1.80 5.80 -12.34
C PRO A 85 2.95 6.70 -12.79
N GLY A 86 4.17 6.18 -12.64
CA GLY A 86 5.40 6.88 -13.00
C GLY A 86 6.21 7.39 -11.80
N ASP A 87 5.67 7.32 -10.58
CA ASP A 87 6.41 7.65 -9.37
C ASP A 87 7.60 6.69 -9.18
N ILE A 88 8.74 7.25 -8.78
CA ILE A 88 9.97 6.49 -8.53
C ILE A 88 9.88 5.75 -7.18
N ASN A 89 9.22 6.35 -6.19
CA ASN A 89 9.12 5.84 -4.82
C ASN A 89 7.68 5.98 -4.29
N TRP A 90 7.42 5.35 -3.15
CA TRP A 90 6.20 5.56 -2.39
C TRP A 90 6.13 6.98 -1.84
N THR A 91 4.91 7.51 -1.69
CA THR A 91 4.65 8.73 -0.93
C THR A 91 3.85 8.39 0.32
N LEU A 92 4.35 8.79 1.49
CA LEU A 92 3.67 8.56 2.76
C LEU A 92 2.48 9.51 2.90
N PHE A 93 1.41 9.06 3.56
CA PHE A 93 0.36 9.98 3.99
C PHE A 93 0.85 10.80 5.19
N ASP A 94 0.61 12.11 5.14
CA ASP A 94 0.77 12.99 6.29
C ASP A 94 -0.49 12.89 7.14
N MET A 95 -0.40 12.17 8.27
CA MET A 95 -1.51 11.91 9.18
C MET A 95 -1.17 12.52 10.54
N ASP A 96 -1.94 13.54 10.94
CA ASP A 96 -1.73 14.23 12.22
C ASP A 96 -2.00 13.33 13.43
N GLU A 97 -2.86 12.32 13.27
CA GLU A 97 -3.27 11.40 14.32
C GLU A 97 -2.87 9.95 14.00
N ARG A 98 -2.49 9.22 15.05
CA ARG A 98 -2.13 7.81 14.97
C ARG A 98 -3.38 6.96 15.21
N TYR A 99 -3.83 6.28 14.16
CA TYR A 99 -4.97 5.37 14.21
C TYR A 99 -4.52 3.91 14.31
N GLY A 100 -5.44 3.03 14.70
CA GLY A 100 -5.19 1.60 14.72
C GLY A 100 -4.87 1.03 13.33
N GLY A 101 -4.20 -0.12 13.31
CA GLY A 101 -3.89 -0.85 12.07
C GLY A 101 -5.10 -1.05 11.16
N VAL A 102 -4.88 -0.86 9.86
CA VAL A 102 -5.91 -1.00 8.82
C VAL A 102 -6.19 -2.46 8.53
N CYS A 103 -7.46 -2.87 8.59
CA CYS A 103 -7.92 -4.22 8.31
C CYS A 103 -8.63 -4.36 6.95
N ASN A 104 -9.14 -3.26 6.39
CA ASN A 104 -9.72 -3.24 5.05
C ASN A 104 -9.62 -1.86 4.40
N MET A 105 -9.60 -1.83 3.06
CA MET A 105 -9.47 -0.61 2.26
C MET A 105 -10.31 -0.69 1.00
N THR A 106 -11.00 0.39 0.67
CA THR A 106 -11.75 0.50 -0.58
C THR A 106 -11.71 1.91 -1.16
N TYR A 107 -12.05 2.03 -2.43
CA TYR A 107 -12.24 3.30 -3.10
C TYR A 107 -13.67 3.41 -3.62
N TYR A 108 -14.32 4.53 -3.34
CA TYR A 108 -15.67 4.79 -3.82
C TYR A 108 -15.90 6.29 -4.01
N LYS A 109 -16.40 6.67 -5.20
CA LYS A 109 -16.79 8.05 -5.54
C LYS A 109 -15.75 9.11 -5.18
N GLY A 110 -14.50 8.91 -5.60
CA GLY A 110 -13.44 9.91 -5.41
C GLY A 110 -12.75 9.86 -4.05
N GLN A 111 -13.10 8.91 -3.18
CA GLN A 111 -12.58 8.83 -1.82
C GLN A 111 -12.09 7.42 -1.51
N PHE A 112 -11.00 7.36 -0.74
CA PHE A 112 -10.52 6.13 -0.11
C PHE A 112 -11.15 6.00 1.27
N TYR A 113 -11.62 4.80 1.58
CA TYR A 113 -12.18 4.44 2.88
C TYR A 113 -11.31 3.35 3.49
N LEU A 114 -10.95 3.55 4.75
CA LEU A 114 -10.07 2.67 5.50
C LEU A 114 -10.83 2.22 6.73
N LEU A 115 -10.79 0.91 7.02
CA LEU A 115 -11.36 0.36 8.24
C LEU A 115 -10.22 -0.05 9.16
N THR A 116 -10.22 0.43 10.39
CA THR A 116 -9.22 0.05 11.40
C THR A 116 -9.74 -1.07 12.31
N TRP A 117 -8.84 -1.80 12.96
CA TRP A 117 -9.22 -2.79 13.99
C TRP A 117 -9.92 -2.16 15.21
N GLY A 118 -9.78 -0.85 15.42
CA GLY A 118 -10.49 -0.09 16.46
C GLY A 118 -11.95 0.25 16.10
N ALA A 119 -12.40 -0.08 14.88
CA ALA A 119 -13.71 0.31 14.35
C ALA A 119 -13.94 1.83 14.30
N GLU A 120 -12.86 2.60 14.19
CA GLU A 120 -12.90 4.03 13.88
C GLU A 120 -13.24 4.18 12.38
N ILE A 121 -14.14 5.11 12.05
CA ILE A 121 -14.56 5.45 10.68
C ILE A 121 -14.10 6.88 10.38
#